data_AF-A0A9E2MG48-F1
#
_entry.id   AF-A0A9E2MG48-F1
#
_cell.length_a   1.000
_cell.length_b   1.000
_cell.length_c   1.000
_cell.angle_alpha   90.00
_cell.angle_beta   90.00
_cell.angle_gamma   90.00
#
_symmetry.space_group_name_H-M   'P 1'
#
loop_
_entity.id
_entity.type
_entity.pdbx_description
1 polymer ?
#
loop_
_entity_poly.entity_id
_entity_poly.type
_entity_poly.pdbx_seq_one_letter_code
_entity_poly.pdbx_strand_id
1 'polypeptide(L)' 'MVKEYKRIQRIESVMKSALSVLIHNRYEQWRDQVISITRIKVSPDLSYTKVYISLLSDQDPQPLVHFL' A
#
# COMPACT_ATOMS: atom_id res chain seq x y z
N MET A 1 2.00 19.92 17.50
CA MET A 1 1.29 20.48 16.31
C MET A 1 0.17 19.53 15.92
N VAL A 2 -1.08 19.96 16.04
CA VAL A 2 -2.23 19.20 15.54
C VAL A 2 -2.22 19.34 14.02
N LYS A 3 -1.82 18.29 13.30
CA LYS A 3 -1.96 18.25 11.84
C LYS A 3 -3.46 18.20 11.54
N GLU A 4 -3.99 19.28 10.98
CA GLU A 4 -5.37 19.34 10.52
C GLU A 4 -5.49 18.48 9.25
N TYR A 5 -5.82 17.20 9.44
CA TYR A 5 -5.94 16.26 8.33
C TYR A 5 -7.28 16.47 7.62
N LYS A 6 -7.23 16.76 6.32
CA LYS A 6 -8.42 16.67 5.46
C LYS A 6 -8.94 15.23 5.50
N ARG A 7 -10.26 15.02 5.53
CA ARG A 7 -10.92 13.69 5.62
C ARG A 7 -10.27 12.64 4.72
N ILE A 8 -9.94 13.01 3.49
CA ILE A 8 -9.27 12.16 2.50
C ILE A 8 -7.90 11.67 2.98
N GLN A 9 -7.07 12.54 3.56
CA GLN A 9 -5.74 12.15 4.07
C GLN A 9 -5.85 11.15 5.22
N ARG A 10 -6.91 11.24 6.04
CA ARG A 10 -7.16 10.27 7.10
C ARG A 10 -7.55 8.91 6.51
N ILE A 11 -8.38 8.89 5.48
CA ILE A 11 -8.73 7.67 4.75
C ILE A 11 -7.48 7.05 4.11
N GLU A 12 -6.67 7.85 3.41
CA GLU A 12 -5.40 7.40 2.81
C GLU A 12 -4.46 6.77 3.85
N SER A 13 -4.34 7.40 5.02
CA SER A 13 -3.50 6.90 6.11
C SER A 13 -4.01 5.57 6.69
N VAL A 14 -5.33 5.47 6.94
CA VAL A 14 -5.96 4.23 7.45
C VAL A 14 -5.81 3.10 6.44
N MET A 15 -6.11 3.38 5.16
CA MET A 15 -5.93 2.43 4.06
C MET A 15 -4.48 1.95 3.97
N LYS A 16 -3.51 2.86 4.09
CA LYS A 16 -2.09 2.53 4.03
C LYS A 16 -1.71 1.56 5.14
N SER A 17 -2.09 1.85 6.37
CA SER A 17 -1.78 0.98 7.51
C SER A 17 -2.44 -0.39 7.38
N ALA A 18 -3.73 -0.44 7.02
CA ALA A 18 -4.46 -1.69 6.89
C ALA A 18 -3.88 -2.59 5.77
N LEU A 19 -3.63 -2.02 4.59
CA LEU A 19 -3.05 -2.76 3.48
C LEU A 19 -1.61 -3.22 3.77
N SER A 20 -0.80 -2.42 4.47
CA SER A 20 0.55 -2.83 4.87
C SER A 20 0.52 -4.07 5.78
N VAL A 21 -0.41 -4.12 6.74
CA VAL A 21 -0.58 -5.29 7.60
C VAL A 21 -1.03 -6.52 6.81
N LEU A 22 -1.97 -6.34 5.87
CA LEU A 22 -2.46 -7.44 5.04
C LEU A 22 -1.35 -8.02 4.14
N ILE A 23 -0.55 -7.16 3.51
CA ILE A 23 0.58 -7.60 2.68
C ILE A 23 1.60 -8.36 3.53
N HIS A 24 1.94 -7.84 4.72
CA HIS A 24 2.93 -8.46 5.60
C HIS A 24 2.46 -9.82 6.14
N ASN A 25 1.18 -9.96 6.50
CA ASN A 25 0.67 -11.18 7.14
C ASN A 25 0.34 -12.31 6.16
N ARG A 26 0.06 -12.01 4.88
CA ARG A 26 -0.50 -12.99 3.93
C ARG A 26 0.58 -13.76 3.16
N TYR A 27 1.81 -13.27 3.08
CA TYR A 27 2.82 -13.81 2.18
C TYR A 27 3.99 -14.50 2.89
N GLU A 28 3.86 -15.82 3.06
CA GLU A 28 5.00 -16.67 3.45
C GLU A 28 6.08 -16.77 2.37
N GLN A 29 5.71 -16.59 1.09
CA GLN A 29 6.60 -16.73 -0.07
C GLN A 29 7.48 -15.49 -0.34
N TRP A 30 7.25 -14.38 0.37
CA TRP A 30 7.99 -13.13 0.17
C TRP A 30 8.93 -12.81 1.34
N ARG A 31 9.30 -13.80 2.16
CA ARG A 31 10.24 -13.60 3.28
C ARG A 31 11.56 -12.96 2.85
N ASP A 32 12.00 -13.22 1.62
CA ASP A 32 13.25 -12.71 1.06
C ASP A 32 13.08 -11.37 0.31
N GLN A 33 11.85 -10.85 0.20
CA GLN A 33 11.53 -9.63 -0.54
C GLN A 33 10.96 -8.56 0.39
N VAL A 34 11.52 -7.36 0.36
CA VAL A 34 11.00 -6.24 1.16
C VAL A 34 9.95 -5.50 0.34
N ILE A 35 8.69 -5.61 0.75
CA ILE A 35 7.56 -4.95 0.10
C ILE A 35 7.03 -3.86 1.02
N SER A 36 6.91 -2.64 0.50
CA SER A 36 6.42 -1.50 1.25
C SER A 36 5.46 -0.67 0.42
N ILE A 37 4.30 -0.34 1.00
CA ILE A 37 3.40 0.66 0.42
C ILE A 37 3.97 2.04 0.73
N THR A 38 4.44 2.74 -0.31
CA THR A 38 5.01 4.08 -0.14
C THR A 38 3.92 5.13 -0.05
N ARG A 39 2.90 5.03 -0.92
CA ARG A 39 1.83 6.02 -1.02
C ARG A 39 0.51 5.40 -1.43
N ILE A 40 -0.57 5.98 -0.92
CA ILE A 40 -1.92 5.73 -1.39
C ILE A 40 -2.53 7.09 -1.78
N LYS A 41 -3.22 7.13 -2.92
CA LYS A 41 -4.03 8.26 -3.34
C LYS A 41 -5.45 7.79 -3.56
N VAL A 42 -6.39 8.33 -2.79
CA VAL A 42 -7.81 8.00 -2.93
C VAL A 42 -8.47 9.08 -3.78
N SER A 43 -9.36 8.68 -4.70
CA SER A 43 -10.15 9.64 -5.48
C SER A 43 -11.10 10.44 -4.56
N PRO A 44 -11.45 11.70 -4.89
CA PRO A 44 -12.31 12.51 -4.03
C PRO A 44 -13.71 11.92 -3.80
N ASP A 45 -14.19 11.14 -4.76
CA ASP A 45 -15.46 10.41 -4.75
C ASP A 45 -15.34 8.99 -4.17
N LEU A 46 -14.14 8.58 -3.73
CA LEU A 46 -13.82 7.26 -3.18
C LEU A 46 -14.03 6.07 -4.14
N SER A 47 -14.28 6.33 -5.43
CA SER A 47 -14.55 5.28 -6.43
C SER A 47 -13.31 4.46 -6.80
N TYR A 48 -12.12 5.06 -6.76
CA TYR A 48 -10.87 4.37 -7.07
C TYR A 48 -9.72 4.81 -6.16
N THR A 49 -8.73 3.94 -6.05
CA THR A 49 -7.53 4.20 -5.26
C THR A 49 -6.29 3.79 -6.04
N LYS A 50 -5.29 4.67 -6.09
CA LYS A 50 -3.97 4.37 -6.63
C LYS A 50 -3.03 3.99 -5.48
N VAL A 51 -2.53 2.75 -5.52
CA VAL A 51 -1.57 2.23 -4.54
C VAL A 51 -0.19 2.20 -5.17
N TYR A 52 0.77 2.83 -4.51
CA TYR A 52 2.17 2.86 -4.93
C TYR A 52 2.96 1.93 -4.02
N ILE A 53 3.60 0.94 -4.63
CA ILE A 53 4.33 -0.12 -3.94
C ILE A 53 5.79 -0.03 -4.35
N SER A 54 6.68 -0.16 -3.38
CA SER A 54 8.09 -0.37 -3.59
C SER A 54 8.42 -1.81 -3.22
N LEU A 55 9.04 -2.50 -4.17
CA LEU A 55 9.57 -3.83 -4.00
C LEU A 55 11.09 -3.73 -4.04
N LEU A 56 11.75 -4.27 -3.03
CA LEU A 56 13.16 -4.61 -3.06
C LEU A 56 13.25 -6.13 -3.17
N SER A 57 13.65 -6.60 -4.34
CA SER A 57 13.76 -8.01 -4.69
C SER A 57 14.79 -8.16 -5.79
N ASP A 58 15.55 -9.26 -5.75
CA ASP A 58 16.43 -9.67 -6.85
C ASP A 58 15.66 -10.39 -7.98
N GLN A 59 14.35 -10.61 -7.81
CA GLN A 59 13.46 -11.23 -8.80
C GLN A 59 12.54 -10.21 -9.49
N ASP A 60 12.09 -10.55 -10.70
CA ASP A 60 11.23 -9.70 -11.53
C ASP A 60 9.90 -9.35 -10.79
N PRO A 61 9.51 -8.07 -10.68
CA PRO A 61 8.31 -7.62 -9.96
C PRO A 61 6.97 -8.07 -10.57
N GLN A 62 6.95 -8.66 -11.77
CA GLN A 62 5.72 -9.06 -12.48
C GLN A 62 4.68 -9.86 -11.66
N PRO A 63 5.07 -10.84 -10.80
CA PRO A 63 4.10 -11.64 -10.05
C PRO A 63 3.24 -10.83 -9.07
N LEU A 64 3.75 -9.67 -8.62
CA LEU A 64 3.10 -8.82 -7.62
C LEU A 64 1.95 -7.99 -8.20
N VAL A 65 2.04 -7.61 -9.47
CA VAL A 65 1.06 -6.75 -10.15
C VAL A 65 -0.20 -7.53 -10.55
N HIS A 66 -0.10 -8.84 -10.78
CA HIS A 66 -1.25 -9.66 -11.19
C HIS A 66 -2.29 -9.88 -10.07
N PHE A 67 -1.91 -9.64 -8.81
CA PHE A 67 -2.73 -9.93 -7.64
C PHE A 67 -3.51 -8.72 -7.09
N LEU A 68 -3.15 -7.51 -7.49
CA LEU A 68 -3.75 -6.25 -7.04
C LEU A 68 -4.65 -5.64 -8.12
#